data_AF-A0A1Q4L0C9-F1
#
_entry.id   AF-A0A1Q4L0C9-F1
#
_cell.length_a   1.000
_cell.length_b   1.000
_cell.length_c   1.000
_cell.angle_alpha   90.00
_cell.angle_beta   90.00
_cell.angle_gamma   90.00
#
_symmetry.space_group_name_H-M   'P 1'
#
loop_
_entity.id
_entity.type
_entity.pdbx_description
1 polymer ?
#
loop_
_entity_poly.entity_id
_entity_poly.type
_entity_poly.pdbx_seq_one_letter_code
_entity_poly.pdbx_strand_id
1 'polypeptide(L)' 'MNILEVTEKLSQLKKQKGEAIANQQLIQKQAKQYEKSDPVALRESAKALLYWLDVEQEVNREIKKFIKLSKLEEAKHV' A
#
# COMPACT_ATOMS: atom_id res chain seq x y z
N MET A 1 -13.77 18.88 7.47
CA MET A 1 -13.35 17.50 7.74
C MET A 1 -12.98 17.41 9.20
N ASN A 2 -13.58 16.50 9.97
CA ASN A 2 -13.36 16.40 11.43
C ASN A 2 -12.33 15.30 11.77
N ILE A 3 -11.85 15.27 13.01
CA ILE A 3 -10.83 14.30 13.46
C ILE A 3 -11.27 12.83 13.33
N LEU A 4 -12.58 12.55 13.43
CA LEU A 4 -13.13 11.20 13.27
C LEU A 4 -13.02 10.73 11.80
N GLU A 5 -13.37 11.59 10.85
CA GLU A 5 -13.22 11.33 9.41
C GLU A 5 -11.76 11.12 9.02
N VAL A 6 -10.84 11.91 9.58
CA VAL A 6 -9.38 11.74 9.37
C VAL A 6 -8.92 10.39 9.90
N THR A 7 -9.38 10.02 11.11
CA THR A 7 -9.00 8.77 11.77
C THR A 7 -9.52 7.54 11.01
N GLU A 8 -10.78 7.58 10.58
CA GLU A 8 -11.40 6.51 9.80
C GLU A 8 -10.66 6.32 8.46
N LYS A 9 -10.38 7.41 7.76
CA LYS A 9 -9.64 7.35 6.49
C LYS A 9 -8.22 6.82 6.68
N LEU A 10 -7.52 7.21 7.75
CA LEU A 10 -6.22 6.64 8.09
C LEU A 10 -6.28 5.13 8.36
N SER A 11 -7.34 4.65 9.02
CA SER A 11 -7.56 3.22 9.25
C SER A 11 -7.72 2.46 7.93
N GLN A 12 -8.55 2.98 7.02
CA GLN A 12 -8.76 2.40 5.69
C GLN A 12 -7.46 2.35 4.87
N LEU A 13 -6.68 3.43 4.85
CA LEU A 13 -5.41 3.49 4.13
C LEU A 13 -4.38 2.51 4.69
N LYS A 14 -4.32 2.33 6.01
CA LYS A 14 -3.44 1.33 6.63
C LYS A 14 -3.83 -0.09 6.22
N LYS A 15 -5.13 -0.39 6.13
CA LYS A 15 -5.63 -1.68 5.64
C LYS A 15 -5.21 -1.91 4.18
N GLN A 16 -5.44 -0.93 3.30
CA GLN A 16 -5.04 -1.00 1.89
C GLN A 16 -3.54 -1.20 1.71
N LYS A 17 -2.71 -0.54 2.53
CA LYS A 17 -1.27 -0.77 2.54
C LYS A 17 -0.93 -2.22 2.89
N GLY A 18 -1.60 -2.77 3.91
CA GLY A 18 -1.43 -4.17 4.30
C GLY A 18 -1.78 -5.13 3.17
N GLU A 19 -2.87 -4.87 2.44
CA GLU A 19 -3.29 -5.65 1.27
C GLU A 19 -2.27 -5.57 0.12
N ALA A 20 -1.72 -4.39 -0.15
CA ALA A 20 -0.67 -4.22 -1.17
C ALA A 20 0.58 -5.05 -0.82
N ILE A 21 1.05 -5.00 0.43
CA ILE A 21 2.21 -5.78 0.90
C ILE A 21 1.93 -7.29 0.82
N ALA A 22 0.74 -7.74 1.20
CA ALA A 22 0.37 -9.16 1.10
C ALA A 22 0.39 -9.65 -0.35
N ASN A 23 -0.08 -8.84 -1.30
CA ASN A 23 -0.02 -9.16 -2.72
C ASN A 23 1.42 -9.23 -3.24
N GLN A 24 2.29 -8.28 -2.85
CA GLN A 24 3.71 -8.33 -3.20
C GLN A 24 4.36 -9.64 -2.73
N GLN A 25 4.08 -10.07 -1.48
CA GLN A 25 4.60 -11.33 -0.92
C GLN A 25 4.09 -12.56 -1.68
N LEU A 26 2.80 -12.58 -2.04
CA LEU A 26 2.20 -13.67 -2.81
C LEU A 26 2.87 -13.81 -4.18
N ILE A 27 3.04 -12.70 -4.89
CA ILE A 27 3.67 -12.66 -6.22
C ILE A 27 5.12 -13.13 -6.13
N GLN A 28 5.88 -12.67 -5.13
CA GLN A 28 7.24 -13.13 -4.91
C GLN A 28 7.31 -14.63 -4.63
N LYS A 29 6.35 -15.18 -3.87
CA LYS A 29 6.28 -16.62 -3.61
C LYS A 29 5.96 -17.42 -4.90
N GLN A 30 5.08 -16.90 -5.75
CA GLN A 30 4.75 -17.52 -7.04
C GLN A 30 5.93 -17.45 -8.01
N ALA A 31 6.60 -16.28 -8.11
CA ALA A 31 7.76 -16.07 -8.97
C ALA A 31 8.88 -17.10 -8.73
N LYS A 32 9.11 -17.50 -7.47
CA LYS A 32 10.08 -18.55 -7.12
C LYS A 32 9.80 -19.91 -7.76
N GLN A 33 8.55 -20.21 -8.10
CA GLN A 33 8.18 -21.46 -8.78
C GLN A 33 8.56 -21.44 -10.26
N TYR A 34 8.71 -20.25 -10.84
CA TYR A 34 8.96 -20.04 -12.27
C TYR A 34 10.43 -19.76 -12.62
N GLU A 35 11.29 -19.50 -11.62
CA GLU A 35 12.69 -19.08 -11.80
C GLU A 35 13.51 -19.92 -12.79
N LYS A 36 13.22 -21.22 -12.90
CA LYS A 36 13.98 -22.18 -13.73
C LYS A 36 13.14 -22.87 -14.81
N SER A 37 11.87 -22.50 -14.94
CA SER A 37 10.90 -23.26 -15.73
C SER A 37 10.12 -22.40 -16.72
N ASP A 38 9.82 -21.14 -16.37
CA ASP A 38 8.99 -20.27 -17.20
C ASP A 38 9.42 -18.79 -17.11
N PRO A 39 10.25 -18.33 -18.06
CA PRO A 39 10.70 -16.94 -18.09
C PRO A 39 9.57 -15.95 -18.43
N VAL A 40 8.49 -16.39 -19.09
CA VAL A 40 7.33 -15.54 -19.39
C VAL A 40 6.54 -15.27 -18.12
N ALA A 41 6.23 -16.33 -17.36
CA ALA A 41 5.56 -16.20 -16.06
C ALA A 41 6.38 -15.36 -15.06
N LEU A 42 7.72 -15.48 -15.08
CA LEU A 42 8.61 -14.67 -14.26
C LEU A 42 8.52 -13.16 -14.63
N ARG A 43 8.48 -12.84 -15.92
CA ARG A 43 8.33 -11.45 -16.40
C ARG A 43 6.97 -10.87 -16.01
N GLU A 44 5.89 -11.62 -16.15
CA GLU A 44 4.56 -11.18 -15.71
C GLU A 44 4.49 -10.99 -14.19
N SER A 45 5.15 -11.86 -13.42
CA SER A 45 5.28 -11.70 -11.96
C SER A 45 6.02 -10.41 -11.60
N ALA A 46 7.09 -10.06 -12.33
CA ALA A 46 7.81 -8.81 -12.12
C ALA A 46 6.95 -7.57 -12.42
N LYS A 47 6.16 -7.58 -13.49
CA LYS A 47 5.20 -6.49 -13.81
C LYS A 47 4.15 -6.34 -12.72
N ALA A 48 3.58 -7.45 -12.25
CA ALA A 48 2.60 -7.45 -11.17
C ALA A 48 3.20 -6.92 -9.87
N LEU A 49 4.45 -7.27 -9.55
CA LEU A 49 5.15 -6.76 -8.39
C LEU A 49 5.36 -5.23 -8.47
N LEU A 50 5.78 -4.73 -9.64
CA LEU A 50 5.92 -3.29 -9.87
C LEU A 50 4.60 -2.54 -9.67
N TYR A 51 3.49 -3.07 -10.22
CA TYR A 51 2.17 -2.50 -10.00
C TYR A 51 1.82 -2.37 -8.50
N TRP A 52 2.02 -3.43 -7.72
CA TRP A 52 1.70 -3.39 -6.29
C TRP A 52 2.68 -2.53 -5.46
N LEU A 53 3.91 -2.33 -5.93
CA LEU A 53 4.83 -1.35 -5.35
C LEU A 53 4.34 0.08 -5.59
N ASP A 54 3.87 0.39 -6.80
CA ASP A 54 3.30 1.71 -7.12
C ASP A 54 2.04 1.99 -6.28
N VAL A 55 1.16 1.00 -6.13
CA VAL A 55 -0.03 1.09 -5.25
C VAL A 55 0.39 1.37 -3.80
N GLU A 56 1.37 0.63 -3.27
CA GLU A 56 1.84 0.85 -1.89
C GLU A 56 2.45 2.26 -1.71
N GLN A 57 3.20 2.74 -2.70
CA GLN A 57 3.77 4.08 -2.68
C GLN A 57 2.69 5.17 -2.65
N GLU A 58 1.63 5.02 -3.46
CA GLU A 58 0.55 6.00 -3.48
C GLU A 58 -0.24 5.99 -2.16
N VAL A 59 -0.59 4.82 -1.64
CA VAL A 59 -1.23 4.69 -0.32
C VAL A 59 -0.34 5.30 0.78
N ASN A 60 0.98 5.08 0.73
CA ASN A 60 1.91 5.71 1.67
C ASN A 60 1.92 7.24 1.57
N ARG A 61 1.82 7.82 0.37
CA ARG A 61 1.73 9.27 0.18
C ARG A 61 0.44 9.81 0.76
N GLU A 62 -0.68 9.12 0.56
CA GLU A 62 -1.96 9.49 1.16
C GLU A 62 -1.91 9.42 2.69
N ILE A 63 -1.38 8.34 3.28
CA ILE A 63 -1.19 8.22 4.73
C ILE A 63 -0.42 9.42 5.27
N LYS A 64 0.69 9.82 4.62
CA LYS A 64 1.47 10.99 5.04
C LYS A 64 0.67 12.29 4.99
N LYS A 65 -0.18 12.49 3.98
CA LYS A 65 -1.07 13.66 3.88
C LYS A 65 -2.07 13.66 5.05
N PHE A 66 -2.72 12.54 5.33
CA PHE A 66 -3.72 12.45 6.39
C PHE A 66 -3.13 12.52 7.80
N ILE A 67 -1.92 12.02 8.04
CA ILE A 67 -1.21 12.22 9.32
C ILE A 67 -0.96 13.71 9.58
N LYS A 68 -0.57 14.48 8.55
CA LYS A 68 -0.40 15.93 8.70
C LYS A 68 -1.72 16.63 9.00
N LEU A 69 -2.81 16.21 8.34
CA LEU A 69 -4.16 16.73 8.61
C LEU A 69 -4.61 16.42 10.04
N SER A 70 -4.39 15.20 10.54
CA SER A 70 -4.73 14.81 11.92
C SER A 70 -4.10 15.76 12.94
N LYS A 71 -2.80 16.03 12.79
CA LYS A 71 -2.07 16.95 13.69
C LYS A 71 -2.61 18.38 13.65
N LEU A 72 -3.01 18.86 12.48
CA LEU A 72 -3.59 20.20 12.33
C LEU A 72 -4.98 20.28 12.97
N GLU A 73 -5.80 19.24 12.83
CA GLU A 73 -7.12 19.19 13.49
C GLU A 73 -6.97 19.06 15.01
N GLU A 74 -6.06 18.21 15.51
CA GLU A 74 -5.75 18.11 16.93
C GLU A 74 -5.34 19.47 17.52
N ALA A 75 -4.48 20.23 16.84
CA ALA A 75 -4.03 21.55 17.31
C ALA A 75 -5.12 22.63 17.34
N LYS A 76 -6.22 22.46 16.59
CA LYS A 76 -7.38 23.39 16.65
C LYS A 76 -8.29 23.11 17.85
N HIS A 77 -8.18 21.92 18.44
CA HIS A 77 -8.99 21.47 19.56
C HIS A 77 -8.24 21.56 20.91
N VAL A 78 -7.05 22.17 20.92
CA VAL A 78 -6.23 22.52 22.10
C VAL A 78 -6.29 24.03 22.31
#